data_AF-K4KEW6-F1
#
_entry.id   AF-K4KEW6-F1
#
_cell.length_a   1.000
_cell.length_b   1.000
_cell.length_c   1.000
_cell.angle_alpha   90.00
_cell.angle_beta   90.00
_cell.angle_gamma   90.00
#
_symmetry.space_group_name_H-M   'P 1'
#
loop_
_entity.id
_entity.type
_entity.pdbx_description
1 polymer ?
#
loop_
_entity_poly.entity_id
_entity_poly.type
_entity_poly.pdbx_seq_one_letter_code
_entity_poly.pdbx_strand_id
1 'polypeptide(L)'
;MKTPLIAACLFCLSAPLATADNLSDRADRLEQRLDKKGDRIETRLDNKGDRIDQRLDNKGDRIDQRLDRRADLAEANGHERKADHLDAKGDRIDARLDRKGDWIDQRLDNKGERIDQRLDNRGQRAKRRVD
;
A
#
# COMPACT_ATOMS: atom_id res chain seq x y z
N MET A 1 58.97 36.92 -43.02
CA MET A 1 59.22 36.13 -41.80
C MET A 1 57.93 36.07 -40.99
N LYS A 2 57.51 34.85 -40.62
CA LYS A 2 56.58 34.49 -39.52
C LYS A 2 55.08 34.82 -39.68
N THR A 3 54.36 33.80 -40.13
CA THR A 3 52.97 33.42 -39.79
C THR A 3 52.83 33.10 -38.27
N PRO A 4 51.66 32.68 -37.72
CA PRO A 4 50.28 33.20 -37.79
C PRO A 4 49.48 32.98 -36.45
N LEU A 5 48.13 33.09 -36.52
CA LEU A 5 47.13 32.34 -35.74
C LEU A 5 46.71 32.83 -34.33
N ILE A 6 45.49 33.38 -34.29
CA ILE A 6 44.35 32.81 -33.55
C ILE A 6 44.73 32.18 -32.20
N ALA A 7 44.92 33.01 -31.17
CA ALA A 7 44.73 32.58 -29.79
C ALA A 7 43.22 32.55 -29.52
N ALA A 8 42.63 31.46 -30.00
CA ALA A 8 41.26 31.08 -29.84
C ALA A 8 40.82 31.13 -28.38
N CYS A 9 39.58 31.58 -28.20
CA CYS A 9 38.71 31.40 -27.06
C CYS A 9 38.66 29.91 -26.65
N LEU A 10 39.65 29.43 -25.90
CA LEU A 10 39.83 28.00 -25.57
C LEU A 10 39.98 27.76 -24.06
N PHE A 11 39.29 28.56 -23.24
CA PHE A 11 39.24 28.32 -21.79
C PHE A 11 37.83 28.07 -21.22
N CYS A 12 36.81 27.85 -22.06
CA CYS A 12 35.44 27.64 -21.57
C CYS A 12 34.81 26.30 -21.97
N LEU A 13 35.60 25.24 -22.19
CA LEU A 13 35.07 23.97 -22.72
C LEU A 13 35.55 22.70 -22.02
N SER A 14 35.76 22.72 -20.69
CA SER A 14 36.11 21.50 -19.94
C SER A 14 35.25 21.21 -18.70
N ALA A 15 34.23 22.02 -18.41
CA ALA A 15 33.36 21.84 -17.24
C ALA A 15 31.98 21.14 -17.43
N PRO A 16 31.48 20.75 -18.63
CA PRO A 16 30.12 20.20 -18.71
C PRO A 16 30.01 18.68 -18.43
N LEU A 17 31.09 17.89 -18.55
CA LEU A 17 30.98 16.43 -18.41
C LEU A 17 30.95 15.94 -16.95
N ALA A 18 31.77 16.50 -16.07
CA ALA A 18 31.84 16.05 -14.67
C ALA A 18 30.56 16.36 -13.85
N THR A 19 29.77 17.35 -14.27
CA THR A 19 28.50 17.71 -13.65
C THR A 19 27.35 16.81 -14.11
N ALA A 20 27.37 16.35 -15.37
CA ALA A 20 26.36 15.45 -15.91
C ALA A 20 26.40 14.07 -15.25
N ASP A 21 27.58 13.48 -15.07
CA ASP A 21 27.75 12.19 -14.37
C ASP A 21 27.27 12.28 -12.91
N ASN A 22 27.58 13.39 -12.21
CA ASN A 22 27.14 13.60 -10.83
C ASN A 22 25.61 13.77 -10.73
N LEU A 23 24.97 14.33 -11.76
CA LEU A 23 23.52 14.48 -11.82
C LEU A 23 22.82 13.13 -12.07
N SER A 24 23.36 12.31 -12.97
CA SER A 24 22.88 10.94 -13.23
C SER A 24 22.97 10.08 -11.97
N ASP A 25 24.12 10.08 -11.30
CA ASP A 25 24.31 9.34 -10.03
C ASP A 25 23.30 9.75 -8.94
N ARG A 26 22.95 11.05 -8.89
CA ARG A 26 21.94 11.55 -7.95
C ARG A 26 20.54 11.10 -8.32
N ALA A 27 20.22 11.02 -9.61
CA ALA A 27 18.94 10.54 -10.10
C ALA A 27 18.75 9.06 -9.74
N ASP A 28 19.74 8.22 -10.04
CA ASP A 28 19.70 6.78 -9.77
C ASP A 28 19.58 6.50 -8.27
N ARG A 29 20.33 7.25 -7.44
CA ARG A 29 20.19 7.16 -5.98
C ARG A 29 18.82 7.60 -5.48
N LEU A 30 18.18 8.55 -6.15
CA LEU A 30 16.86 9.01 -5.76
C LEU A 30 15.78 7.99 -6.17
N GLU A 31 15.86 7.43 -7.36
CA GLU A 31 14.99 6.37 -7.86
C GLU A 31 15.02 5.17 -6.90
N GLN A 32 16.21 4.65 -6.60
CA GLN A 32 16.38 3.57 -5.62
C GLN A 32 15.80 3.90 -4.23
N ARG A 33 15.80 5.17 -3.83
CA ARG A 33 15.20 5.59 -2.55
C ARG A 33 13.69 5.68 -2.62
N LEU A 34 13.11 6.00 -3.77
CA LEU A 34 11.68 6.01 -3.99
C LEU A 34 11.14 4.58 -4.06
N ASP A 35 11.84 3.69 -4.75
CA ASP A 35 11.47 2.27 -4.85
C ASP A 35 11.47 1.60 -3.48
N LYS A 36 12.59 1.69 -2.74
CA LYS A 36 12.68 1.18 -1.35
C LYS A 36 11.62 1.76 -0.42
N LYS A 37 11.15 2.97 -0.72
CA LYS A 37 10.07 3.60 0.03
C LYS A 37 8.70 3.05 -0.38
N GLY A 38 8.48 2.81 -1.67
CA GLY A 38 7.32 2.09 -2.22
C GLY A 38 7.18 0.72 -1.57
N ASP A 39 8.20 -0.13 -1.67
CA ASP A 39 8.22 -1.48 -1.11
C ASP A 39 7.87 -1.49 0.39
N ARG A 40 8.48 -0.55 1.14
CA ARG A 40 8.23 -0.42 2.58
C ARG A 40 6.78 -0.02 2.88
N ILE A 41 6.16 0.79 2.03
CA ILE A 41 4.78 1.19 2.20
C ILE A 41 3.83 0.04 1.85
N GLU A 42 4.06 -0.64 0.72
CA GLU A 42 3.32 -1.82 0.28
C GLU A 42 3.32 -2.88 1.39
N THR A 43 4.51 -3.30 1.84
CA THR A 43 4.67 -4.24 2.96
C THR A 43 3.89 -3.81 4.21
N ARG A 44 3.82 -2.50 4.50
CA ARG A 44 3.07 -2.00 5.67
C ARG A 44 1.56 -2.00 5.47
N LEU A 45 1.08 -1.86 4.24
CA LEU A 45 -0.34 -1.96 3.92
C LEU A 45 -0.78 -3.41 3.98
N ASP A 46 0.00 -4.34 3.42
CA ASP A 46 -0.29 -5.78 3.44
C ASP A 46 -0.35 -6.31 4.88
N ASN A 47 0.71 -6.07 5.66
CA ASN A 47 0.73 -6.45 7.08
C ASN A 47 -0.42 -5.84 7.89
N LYS A 48 -0.95 -4.69 7.44
CA LYS A 48 -2.11 -4.06 8.07
C LYS A 48 -3.41 -4.73 7.63
N GLY A 49 -3.54 -5.12 6.36
CA GLY A 49 -4.63 -5.94 5.84
C GLY A 49 -4.72 -7.24 6.62
N ASP A 50 -3.65 -8.04 6.61
CA ASP A 50 -3.57 -9.33 7.31
C ASP A 50 -3.99 -9.23 8.78
N ARG A 51 -3.53 -8.18 9.48
CA ARG A 51 -3.88 -7.98 10.90
C ARG A 51 -5.35 -7.63 11.07
N ILE A 52 -5.96 -6.92 10.13
CA ILE A 52 -7.38 -6.62 10.18
C ILE A 52 -8.19 -7.88 9.92
N ASP A 53 -7.83 -8.67 8.92
CA ASP A 53 -8.52 -9.90 8.54
C ASP A 53 -8.51 -10.89 9.68
N GLN A 54 -7.32 -11.17 10.24
CA GLN A 54 -7.20 -12.00 11.43
C GLN A 54 -8.07 -11.51 12.60
N ARG A 55 -8.25 -10.19 12.76
CA ARG A 55 -9.09 -9.64 13.83
C ARG A 55 -10.58 -9.75 13.52
N LEU A 56 -10.98 -9.74 12.25
CA LEU A 56 -12.36 -9.94 11.84
C LEU A 56 -12.73 -11.42 11.98
N ASP A 57 -11.88 -12.32 11.51
CA ASP A 57 -12.06 -13.78 11.63
C ASP A 57 -12.19 -14.21 13.08
N ASN A 58 -11.19 -13.86 13.91
CA ASN A 58 -11.23 -14.13 15.35
C ASN A 58 -12.45 -13.54 16.06
N LYS A 59 -13.05 -12.49 15.49
CA LYS A 59 -14.27 -11.88 16.04
C LYS A 59 -15.52 -12.64 15.56
N GLY A 60 -15.56 -13.07 14.30
CA GLY A 60 -16.59 -13.97 13.75
C GLY A 60 -16.68 -15.24 14.58
N ASP A 61 -15.57 -15.98 14.67
CA ASP A 61 -15.49 -17.24 15.42
C ASP A 61 -16.03 -17.13 16.86
N ARG A 62 -15.69 -16.04 17.56
CA ARG A 62 -16.16 -15.83 18.94
C ARG A 62 -17.66 -15.53 19.02
N ILE A 63 -18.20 -14.87 18.01
CA ILE A 63 -19.62 -14.58 17.93
C ILE A 63 -20.36 -15.87 17.63
N ASP A 64 -19.90 -16.65 16.67
CA ASP A 64 -20.54 -17.89 16.22
C ASP A 64 -20.57 -18.91 17.35
N GLN A 65 -19.43 -19.19 17.95
CA GLN A 65 -19.34 -20.05 19.13
C GLN A 65 -20.27 -19.60 20.29
N ARG A 66 -20.57 -18.31 20.40
CA ARG A 66 -21.49 -17.81 21.44
C ARG A 66 -22.94 -17.93 21.02
N LEU A 67 -23.25 -17.79 19.74
CA LEU A 67 -24.60 -17.94 19.21
C LEU A 67 -24.98 -19.42 19.17
N ASP A 68 -24.11 -20.29 18.68
CA ASP A 68 -24.31 -21.74 18.64
C ASP A 68 -24.61 -22.28 20.04
N ARG A 69 -23.76 -22.00 21.03
CA ARG A 69 -24.02 -22.40 22.42
C ARG A 69 -25.35 -21.90 22.98
N ARG A 70 -25.84 -20.75 22.51
CA ARG A 70 -27.15 -20.22 22.94
C ARG A 70 -28.30 -20.86 22.17
N ALA A 71 -28.08 -21.23 20.91
CA ALA A 71 -29.03 -21.96 20.08
C ALA A 71 -29.21 -23.38 20.64
N ASP A 72 -28.11 -24.10 20.88
CA ASP A 72 -28.09 -25.43 21.51
C ASP A 72 -28.84 -25.42 22.85
N LEU A 73 -28.57 -24.42 23.70
CA LEU A 73 -29.25 -24.28 24.98
C LEU A 73 -30.74 -23.95 24.80
N ALA A 74 -31.11 -23.18 23.79
CA ALA A 74 -32.51 -22.88 23.51
C ALA A 74 -33.24 -24.14 23.03
N GLU A 75 -32.64 -24.91 22.13
CA GLU A 75 -33.17 -26.18 21.63
C GLU A 75 -33.33 -27.20 22.75
N ALA A 76 -32.31 -27.38 23.60
CA ALA A 76 -32.37 -28.28 24.76
C ALA A 76 -33.48 -27.92 25.76
N ASN A 77 -33.93 -26.66 25.79
CA ASN A 77 -35.05 -26.20 26.63
C ASN A 77 -36.39 -26.19 25.88
N GLY A 78 -36.47 -26.75 24.67
CA GLY A 78 -37.69 -26.80 23.85
C GLY A 78 -38.06 -25.46 23.20
N HIS A 79 -37.10 -24.55 23.04
CA HIS A 79 -37.30 -23.24 22.43
C HIS A 79 -36.77 -23.19 20.99
N GLU A 80 -37.27 -24.06 20.11
CA GLU A 80 -36.83 -24.18 18.69
C GLU A 80 -36.84 -22.83 17.95
N ARG A 81 -37.94 -22.06 18.02
CA ARG A 81 -38.04 -20.74 17.38
C ARG A 81 -36.95 -19.75 17.83
N LYS A 82 -36.46 -19.90 19.06
CA LYS A 82 -35.39 -19.06 19.59
C LYS A 82 -34.03 -19.51 19.08
N ALA A 83 -33.82 -20.82 18.92
CA ALA A 83 -32.63 -21.37 18.27
C ALA A 83 -32.55 -20.86 16.81
N ASP A 84 -33.60 -21.04 16.02
CA ASP A 84 -33.68 -20.54 14.63
C ASP A 84 -33.38 -19.04 14.52
N HIS A 85 -33.88 -18.26 15.49
CA HIS A 85 -33.64 -16.82 15.53
C HIS A 85 -32.17 -16.48 15.84
N LEU A 86 -31.49 -17.29 16.66
CA LEU A 86 -30.09 -17.10 16.99
C LEU A 86 -29.19 -17.48 15.80
N ASP A 87 -29.52 -18.55 15.08
CA ASP A 87 -28.79 -18.98 13.88
C ASP A 87 -28.92 -17.93 12.77
N ALA A 88 -30.16 -17.51 12.46
CA ALA A 88 -30.42 -16.44 11.50
C ALA A 88 -29.80 -15.10 11.90
N LYS A 89 -29.47 -14.93 13.19
CA LYS A 89 -28.72 -13.76 13.67
C LYS A 89 -27.22 -13.93 13.47
N GLY A 90 -26.68 -15.15 13.57
CA GLY A 90 -25.31 -15.50 13.18
C GLY A 90 -25.06 -15.13 11.73
N ASP A 91 -25.85 -15.68 10.82
CA ASP A 91 -25.76 -15.42 9.37
C ASP A 91 -25.73 -13.92 9.03
N ARG A 92 -26.58 -13.12 9.71
CA ARG A 92 -26.63 -11.66 9.51
C ARG A 92 -25.39 -10.95 10.03
N ILE A 93 -24.78 -11.46 11.08
CA ILE A 93 -23.54 -10.90 11.62
C ILE A 93 -22.38 -11.24 10.70
N ASP A 94 -22.31 -12.48 10.21
CA ASP A 94 -21.25 -12.93 9.29
C ASP A 94 -21.29 -12.14 8.00
N ALA A 95 -22.47 -12.07 7.36
CA ALA A 95 -22.64 -11.26 6.16
C ALA A 95 -22.31 -9.76 6.37
N ARG A 96 -22.36 -9.26 7.61
CA ARG A 96 -21.95 -7.89 7.95
C ARG A 96 -20.44 -7.78 8.23
N LEU A 97 -19.82 -8.83 8.77
CA LEU A 97 -18.36 -8.89 8.95
C LEU A 97 -17.67 -9.02 7.59
N ASP A 98 -18.19 -9.84 6.68
CA ASP A 98 -17.68 -10.00 5.31
C ASP A 98 -17.69 -8.67 4.56
N ARG A 99 -18.87 -8.03 4.49
CA ARG A 99 -19.03 -6.70 3.88
C ARG A 99 -18.10 -5.64 4.50
N LYS A 100 -17.75 -5.82 5.77
CA LYS A 100 -16.82 -4.92 6.45
C LYS A 100 -15.37 -5.23 6.06
N GLY A 101 -15.01 -6.50 5.89
CA GLY A 101 -13.73 -6.94 5.31
C GLY A 101 -13.55 -6.32 3.92
N ASP A 102 -14.48 -6.59 3.02
CA ASP A 102 -14.46 -6.06 1.64
C ASP A 102 -14.28 -4.52 1.59
N TRP A 103 -15.00 -3.80 2.45
CA TRP A 103 -14.89 -2.35 2.52
C TRP A 103 -13.52 -1.87 3.02
N ILE A 104 -12.91 -2.61 3.95
CA ILE A 104 -11.56 -2.30 4.42
C ILE A 104 -10.54 -2.56 3.31
N ASP A 105 -10.65 -3.67 2.60
CA ASP A 105 -9.74 -4.06 1.53
C ASP A 105 -9.76 -3.03 0.41
N GLN A 106 -10.94 -2.68 -0.09
CA GLN A 106 -11.10 -1.60 -1.07
C GLN A 106 -10.48 -0.29 -0.57
N ARG A 107 -10.57 0.01 0.72
CA ARG A 107 -9.99 1.23 1.28
C ARG A 107 -8.47 1.16 1.38
N LEU A 108 -7.89 -0.01 1.60
CA LEU A 108 -6.44 -0.24 1.60
C LEU A 108 -5.90 -0.16 0.18
N ASP A 109 -6.56 -0.78 -0.79
CA ASP A 109 -6.19 -0.74 -2.21
C ASP A 109 -6.19 0.68 -2.75
N ASN A 110 -7.30 1.41 -2.57
CA ASN A 110 -7.40 2.83 -2.92
C ASN A 110 -6.33 3.68 -2.24
N LYS A 111 -5.86 3.28 -1.06
CA LYS A 111 -4.77 3.97 -0.37
C LYS A 111 -3.41 3.62 -0.98
N GLY A 112 -3.18 2.37 -1.38
CA GLY A 112 -2.01 1.91 -2.13
C GLY A 112 -1.87 2.69 -3.43
N GLU A 113 -2.89 2.67 -4.27
CA GLU A 113 -2.91 3.37 -5.57
C GLU A 113 -2.58 4.86 -5.43
N ARG A 114 -3.16 5.53 -4.43
CA ARG A 114 -2.89 6.96 -4.17
C ARG A 114 -1.45 7.23 -3.74
N ILE A 115 -0.80 6.26 -3.10
CA ILE A 115 0.60 6.36 -2.72
C ILE A 115 1.47 6.14 -3.94
N ASP A 116 1.17 5.14 -4.76
CA ASP A 116 1.93 4.82 -5.97
C ASP A 116 1.92 6.01 -6.93
N GLN A 117 0.74 6.57 -7.20
CA GLN A 117 0.60 7.80 -7.99
C GLN A 117 1.45 8.95 -7.44
N ARG A 118 1.59 9.08 -6.11
CA ARG A 118 2.42 10.13 -5.49
C ARG A 118 3.90 9.84 -5.62
N LEU A 119 4.32 8.59 -5.59
CA LEU A 119 5.70 8.17 -5.78
C LEU A 119 6.10 8.35 -7.24
N ASP A 120 5.27 7.94 -8.19
CA ASP A 120 5.48 8.13 -9.62
C ASP A 120 5.62 9.60 -9.98
N ASN A 121 4.67 10.43 -9.53
CA ASN A 121 4.73 11.88 -9.74
C ASN A 121 6.00 12.50 -9.16
N ARG A 122 6.52 11.96 -8.05
CA ARG A 122 7.77 12.42 -7.44
C ARG A 122 8.98 11.97 -8.24
N GLY A 123 8.99 10.73 -8.72
CA GLY A 123 10.03 10.19 -9.60
C GLY A 123 10.12 10.99 -10.90
N GLN A 124 8.99 11.22 -11.57
CA GLN A 124 8.93 12.03 -12.80
C GLN A 124 9.41 13.47 -12.58
N ARG A 125 9.00 14.11 -11.49
CA ARG A 125 9.47 15.47 -11.15
C ARG A 125 10.98 15.53 -10.91
N ALA A 126 11.55 14.47 -10.36
CA ALA A 126 12.98 14.40 -10.15
C ALA A 126 13.74 14.16 -11.45
N LYS A 127 13.24 13.25 -12.30
CA LYS A 127 13.80 12.98 -13.63
C LYS A 127 13.88 14.26 -14.47
N ARG A 128 12.79 15.04 -14.53
CA ARG A 128 12.75 16.36 -15.21
C ARG A 128 13.69 17.44 -14.65
N ARG A 129 14.25 17.25 -13.45
CA ARG A 129 15.23 18.18 -12.87
C ARG A 129 16.67 17.78 -13.18
N VAL A 130 16.86 16.54 -13.62
CA VAL A 130 18.15 15.95 -13.95
C VAL A 130 18.37 15.98 -15.46
N ASP A 131 17.31 15.73 -16.24
CA ASP A 131 17.23 16.01 -17.67
C ASP A 131 17.35 17.52 -17.95
#